data_AF-A0A939FVF7-F1
#
_entry.id   AF-A0A939FVF7-F1
#
_cell.length_a   1.000
_cell.length_b   1.000
_cell.length_c   1.000
_cell.angle_alpha   90.00
_cell.angle_beta   90.00
_cell.angle_gamma   90.00
#
_symmetry.space_group_name_H-M   'P 1'
#
loop_
_entity.id
_entity.type
_entity.pdbx_description
1 polymer ?
#
loop_
_entity_poly.entity_id
_entity_poly.type
_entity_poly.pdbx_seq_one_letter_code
_entity_poly.pdbx_strand_id
1 'polypeptide(L)'
;MVRKAQRLYNATYAGISGMPTLEENGRTSWDVMFALTRALQYELGVSPQSNNFGPATLAALQSKYPVIDRGSGSADINRLVQSALYCKGYDGGDIDGVYGGRVAAAVGRLKQNMGVADAFPGDGVTPKVFKALLTMDSYVTTDGGSDAVRSIQQWLNGRHVNRRNFFVVPCDGHFSRDVQKALVFAVQYQLGMNDDVATGAFGPATKEGLKKNTLTVGSSGPFVQLFSAAMVFNRRGGVSFSDTFTSELSAAVRGFQEFVKLPVTGAGDFPTWASLLVSCGDNTRRGTAFDCVTEITPARADALREAGYLVAGRYLTNAPGSTFDKKIQPGELEVIATKGLRVFPIYQTYGGSASYFNENQGIADAQAAYDAARGYGFKSDTWIYFAVDFDVLDHQVADNVIPHFRGIDRKMGELGGRYRIGVYGPRNACSRVAAAGFATAAFVADMSTGFSGNLGCPMPENWAFDQIATMSVGGGDGKIEIDNDIASGLDMGQNEFDTTGVR
;
A
#
# COMPACT_ATOMS: atom_id res chain seq x y z
N MET A 1 -3.90 33.69 4.32
CA MET A 1 -4.09 33.41 5.77
C MET A 1 -3.06 32.45 6.34
N VAL A 2 -2.65 31.38 5.66
CA VAL A 2 -1.55 30.50 6.14
C VAL A 2 -0.27 31.27 6.49
N ARG A 3 0.11 32.28 5.68
CA ARG A 3 1.25 33.16 6.01
C ARG A 3 1.11 33.90 7.35
N LYS A 4 -0.13 34.28 7.69
CA LYS A 4 -0.43 34.93 8.97
C LYS A 4 -0.30 33.94 10.13
N ALA A 5 -0.73 32.68 9.95
CA ALA A 5 -0.52 31.61 10.92
C ALA A 5 0.98 31.33 11.15
N GLN A 6 1.78 31.25 10.08
CA GLN A 6 3.24 31.08 10.17
C GLN A 6 3.91 32.22 10.96
N ARG A 7 3.54 33.47 10.65
CA ARG A 7 4.01 34.67 11.37
C ARG A 7 3.67 34.64 12.85
N LEU A 8 2.42 34.34 13.17
CA LEU A 8 1.96 34.27 14.55
C LEU A 8 2.70 33.19 15.32
N TYR A 9 2.83 31.99 14.74
CA TYR A 9 3.63 30.92 15.32
C TYR A 9 5.06 31.37 15.63
N ASN A 10 5.76 31.95 14.64
CA ASN A 10 7.12 32.45 14.85
C ASN A 10 7.18 33.52 15.94
N ALA A 11 6.23 34.46 15.97
CA ALA A 11 6.21 35.52 16.97
C ALA A 11 5.95 34.99 18.40
N THR A 12 5.10 33.98 18.54
CA THR A 12 4.73 33.42 19.85
C THR A 12 5.77 32.44 20.39
N TYR A 13 6.37 31.61 19.52
CA TYR A 13 7.20 30.48 19.94
C TYR A 13 8.70 30.65 19.66
N ALA A 14 9.13 31.79 19.11
CA ALA A 14 10.55 32.09 18.91
C ALA A 14 11.36 32.03 20.21
N GLY A 15 12.56 31.43 20.14
CA GLY A 15 13.48 31.33 21.27
C GLY A 15 13.12 30.23 22.29
N ILE A 16 11.98 29.54 22.14
CA ILE A 16 11.63 28.40 22.97
C ILE A 16 12.38 27.16 22.47
N SER A 17 13.12 26.51 23.38
CA SER A 17 13.88 25.30 23.06
C SER A 17 12.98 24.21 22.46
N GLY A 18 13.41 23.64 21.33
CA GLY A 18 12.65 22.62 20.62
C GLY A 18 11.56 23.14 19.70
N MET A 19 11.37 24.45 19.53
CA MET A 19 10.45 25.02 18.53
C MET A 19 11.18 25.36 17.23
N PRO A 20 10.77 24.83 16.07
CA PRO A 20 11.33 25.24 14.78
C PRO A 20 10.95 26.69 14.45
N THR A 21 11.68 27.32 13.53
CA THR A 21 11.22 28.55 12.87
C THR A 21 10.58 28.20 11.54
N LEU A 22 9.38 28.71 11.27
CA LEU A 22 8.68 28.47 10.02
C LEU A 22 9.08 29.47 8.94
N GLU A 23 9.22 28.99 7.71
CA GLU A 23 9.26 29.87 6.54
C GLU A 23 7.89 30.51 6.31
N GLU A 24 7.83 31.84 6.24
CA GLU A 24 6.59 32.59 6.04
C GLU A 24 6.16 32.69 4.57
N ASN A 25 6.10 31.54 3.88
CA ASN A 25 5.83 31.45 2.44
C ASN A 25 4.33 31.32 2.10
N GLY A 26 3.46 31.21 3.10
CA GLY A 26 2.02 31.07 2.93
C GLY A 26 1.55 29.71 2.41
N ARG A 27 2.40 28.69 2.42
CA ARG A 27 2.09 27.33 1.99
C ARG A 27 1.95 26.40 3.19
N THR A 28 0.94 25.53 3.16
CA THR A 28 0.83 24.43 4.11
C THR A 28 1.92 23.40 3.78
N SER A 29 2.61 22.90 4.81
CA SER A 29 3.64 21.86 4.68
C SER A 29 3.71 21.01 5.95
N TRP A 30 4.47 19.92 5.90
CA TRP A 30 4.79 19.12 7.09
C TRP A 30 5.48 19.95 8.17
N ASP A 31 6.35 20.88 7.80
CA ASP A 31 7.01 21.77 8.78
C ASP A 31 5.99 22.61 9.55
N VAL A 32 4.96 23.13 8.88
CA VAL A 32 3.86 23.86 9.53
C VAL A 32 3.08 22.93 10.47
N MET A 33 2.75 21.70 10.05
CA MET A 33 2.04 20.73 10.91
C MET A 33 2.86 20.32 12.14
N PHE A 34 4.16 20.09 11.97
CA PHE A 34 5.07 19.75 13.07
C PHE A 34 5.24 20.92 14.04
N ALA A 35 5.38 22.14 13.53
CA ALA A 35 5.42 23.35 14.34
C ALA A 35 4.16 23.51 15.20
N LEU A 36 2.97 23.43 14.58
CA LEU A 36 1.69 23.52 15.31
C LEU A 36 1.52 22.38 16.33
N THR A 37 2.00 21.17 16.02
CA THR A 37 2.00 20.03 16.96
C THR A 37 2.89 20.29 18.18
N ARG A 38 4.10 20.81 17.96
CA ARG A 38 5.01 21.16 19.05
C ARG A 38 4.46 22.31 19.89
N ALA A 39 3.87 23.34 19.28
CA ALA A 39 3.19 24.41 20.01
C ALA A 39 2.06 23.86 20.89
N LEU A 40 1.21 22.98 20.35
CA LEU A 40 0.17 22.33 21.15
C LEU A 40 0.78 21.60 22.36
N GLN A 41 1.85 20.83 22.16
CA GLN A 41 2.52 20.14 23.25
C GLN A 41 3.05 21.10 24.31
N TYR A 42 3.63 22.24 23.91
CA TYR A 42 4.06 23.28 24.84
C TYR A 42 2.90 23.86 25.66
N GLU A 43 1.79 24.24 25.02
CA GLU A 43 0.59 24.76 25.70
C GLU A 43 -0.07 23.75 26.67
N LEU A 44 0.14 22.46 26.40
CA LEU A 44 -0.32 21.37 27.25
C LEU A 44 0.70 20.97 28.34
N GLY A 45 1.90 21.54 28.34
CA GLY A 45 2.98 21.17 29.27
C GLY A 45 3.62 19.80 28.98
N VAL A 46 3.48 19.28 27.76
CA VAL A 46 4.10 18.04 27.31
C VAL A 46 5.54 18.32 26.88
N SER A 47 6.49 17.62 27.50
CA SER A 47 7.94 17.78 27.27
C SER A 47 8.65 16.41 27.25
N PRO A 48 9.69 16.23 26.41
CA PRO A 48 10.13 17.15 25.36
C PRO A 48 9.13 17.22 24.21
N GLN A 49 9.08 18.34 23.50
CA GLN A 49 8.24 18.47 22.30
C GLN A 49 8.82 17.66 21.14
N SER A 50 7.94 17.12 20.30
CA SER A 50 8.29 16.29 19.14
C SER A 50 7.34 16.54 17.98
N ASN A 51 7.74 16.10 16.78
CA ASN A 51 6.90 16.18 15.57
C ASN A 51 5.67 15.27 15.64
N ASN A 52 5.59 14.37 16.63
CA ASN A 52 4.55 13.36 16.70
C ASN A 52 3.42 13.76 17.66
N PHE A 53 2.18 13.79 17.18
CA PHE A 53 0.99 13.83 18.03
C PHE A 53 0.71 12.43 18.60
N GLY A 54 1.48 12.05 19.61
CA GLY A 54 1.42 10.74 20.26
C GLY A 54 0.38 10.61 21.39
N PRO A 55 0.36 9.45 22.07
CA PRO A 55 -0.56 9.18 23.18
C PRO A 55 -0.47 10.18 24.33
N ALA A 56 0.74 10.65 24.68
CA ALA A 56 0.93 11.63 25.75
C ALA A 56 0.27 12.98 25.42
N THR A 57 0.43 13.48 24.19
CA THR A 57 -0.24 14.70 23.72
C THR A 57 -1.75 14.55 23.73
N LEU A 58 -2.25 13.39 23.28
CA LEU A 58 -3.69 13.11 23.26
C LEU A 58 -4.28 13.06 24.66
N ALA A 59 -3.63 12.38 25.60
CA ALA A 59 -4.08 12.29 26.99
C ALA A 59 -4.06 13.65 27.68
N ALA A 60 -3.01 14.45 27.49
CA ALA A 60 -2.92 15.80 28.03
C ALA A 60 -4.02 16.71 27.46
N LEU A 61 -4.27 16.63 26.14
CA LEU A 61 -5.35 17.38 25.49
C LEU A 61 -6.72 16.95 26.01
N GLN A 62 -6.99 15.65 26.09
CA GLN A 62 -8.24 15.10 26.62
C GLN A 62 -8.49 15.54 28.07
N SER A 63 -7.46 15.54 28.90
CA SER A 63 -7.59 15.92 30.32
C SER A 63 -7.84 17.41 30.50
N LYS A 64 -7.19 18.28 29.70
CA LYS A 64 -7.29 19.74 29.86
C LYS A 64 -8.44 20.34 29.07
N TYR A 65 -8.71 19.81 27.88
CA TYR A 65 -9.73 20.29 26.95
C TYR A 65 -10.48 19.12 26.28
N PRO A 66 -11.48 18.51 26.97
CA PRO A 66 -12.31 17.46 26.38
C PRO A 66 -13.04 17.90 25.10
N VAL A 67 -13.42 19.19 25.03
CA VAL A 67 -13.94 19.89 23.86
C VAL A 67 -13.44 21.34 23.90
N ILE A 68 -12.98 21.88 22.78
CA ILE A 68 -12.64 23.31 22.59
C ILE A 68 -13.77 23.98 21.80
N ASP A 69 -14.47 24.93 22.41
CA ASP A 69 -15.60 25.66 21.84
C ASP A 69 -15.64 27.12 22.33
N ARG A 70 -16.78 27.81 22.18
CA ARG A 70 -16.93 29.23 22.59
C ARG A 70 -16.73 29.46 24.09
N GLY A 71 -16.94 28.44 24.92
CA GLY A 71 -16.86 28.52 26.38
C GLY A 71 -15.59 27.91 26.97
N SER A 72 -14.70 27.37 26.15
CA SER A 72 -13.49 26.66 26.59
C SER A 72 -12.26 26.99 25.73
N GLY A 73 -11.09 26.52 26.15
CA GLY A 73 -9.82 26.78 25.47
C GLY A 73 -9.14 28.08 25.91
N SER A 74 -7.82 28.09 25.92
CA SER A 74 -7.04 29.32 26.08
C SER A 74 -6.93 30.07 24.74
N ALA A 75 -6.56 31.36 24.80
CA ALA A 75 -6.31 32.15 23.59
C ALA A 75 -5.28 31.49 22.67
N ASP A 76 -4.22 30.89 23.22
CA ASP A 76 -3.17 30.25 22.44
C ASP A 76 -3.65 28.93 21.80
N ILE A 77 -4.41 28.11 22.53
CA ILE A 77 -5.04 26.91 21.96
C ILE A 77 -6.00 27.26 20.83
N ASN A 78 -6.80 28.31 21.01
CA ASN A 78 -7.70 28.80 19.97
C ASN A 78 -6.94 29.29 18.74
N ARG A 79 -5.82 30.01 18.90
CA ARG A 79 -4.95 30.42 17.78
C ARG A 79 -4.41 29.22 17.01
N LEU A 80 -4.09 28.12 17.70
CA LEU A 80 -3.65 26.88 17.05
C LEU A 80 -4.78 26.25 16.22
N VAL A 81 -6.01 26.19 16.76
CA VAL A 81 -7.19 25.72 15.99
C VAL A 81 -7.42 26.60 14.76
N GLN A 82 -7.47 27.91 14.95
CA GLN A 82 -7.67 28.91 13.89
C GLN A 82 -6.59 28.79 12.79
N SER A 83 -5.33 28.62 13.19
CA SER A 83 -4.20 28.42 12.28
C SER A 83 -4.31 27.11 11.49
N ALA A 84 -4.64 26.01 12.17
CA ALA A 84 -4.79 24.70 11.54
C ALA A 84 -5.97 24.66 10.57
N LEU A 85 -7.10 25.31 10.89
CA LEU A 85 -8.24 25.44 9.98
C LEU A 85 -7.82 26.06 8.64
N TYR A 86 -7.06 27.16 8.66
CA TYR A 86 -6.56 27.76 7.43
C TYR A 86 -5.62 26.84 6.66
N CYS A 87 -4.77 26.09 7.36
CA CYS A 87 -3.89 25.12 6.73
C CYS A 87 -4.66 23.98 6.03
N LYS A 88 -5.85 23.65 6.55
CA LYS A 88 -6.79 22.66 5.99
C LYS A 88 -7.78 23.25 4.97
N GLY A 89 -7.72 24.56 4.68
CA GLY A 89 -8.61 25.24 3.74
C GLY A 89 -9.97 25.67 4.30
N TYR A 90 -10.11 25.76 5.62
CA TYR A 90 -11.31 26.24 6.32
C TYR A 90 -11.09 27.65 6.90
N ASP A 91 -12.18 28.39 7.14
CA ASP A 91 -12.12 29.74 7.69
C ASP A 91 -11.75 29.71 9.19
N GLY A 92 -10.49 29.99 9.51
CA GLY A 92 -10.00 30.09 10.88
C GLY A 92 -10.31 31.42 11.57
N GLY A 93 -11.10 32.33 10.99
CA GLY A 93 -11.34 33.64 11.59
C GLY A 93 -10.09 34.52 11.61
N ASP A 94 -9.92 35.37 12.63
CA ASP A 94 -8.87 36.39 12.60
C ASP A 94 -7.55 35.94 13.25
N ILE A 95 -7.47 34.68 13.70
CA ILE A 95 -6.33 34.11 14.44
C ILE A 95 -5.99 34.95 15.69
N ASP A 96 -7.02 35.41 16.39
CA ASP A 96 -6.98 36.32 17.53
C ASP A 96 -6.99 35.60 18.89
N GLY A 97 -7.27 34.29 18.90
CA GLY A 97 -7.47 33.50 20.11
C GLY A 97 -8.91 33.43 20.61
N VAL A 98 -9.86 33.98 19.84
CA VAL A 98 -11.29 33.92 20.17
C VAL A 98 -11.98 32.84 19.33
N TYR A 99 -12.58 31.85 19.99
CA TYR A 99 -13.42 30.85 19.33
C TYR A 99 -14.79 31.48 18.97
N GLY A 100 -14.81 32.30 17.93
CA GLY A 100 -16.01 33.02 17.48
C GLY A 100 -16.95 32.22 16.58
N GLY A 101 -18.03 32.85 16.13
CA GLY A 101 -19.02 32.24 15.23
C GLY A 101 -18.44 31.69 13.92
N ARG A 102 -17.44 32.38 13.33
CA ARG A 102 -16.75 31.93 12.11
C ARG A 102 -15.98 30.63 12.33
N VAL A 103 -15.21 30.54 13.42
CA VAL A 103 -14.44 29.34 13.79
C VAL A 103 -15.37 28.16 14.04
N ALA A 104 -16.44 28.39 14.81
CA ALA A 104 -17.45 27.38 15.06
C ALA A 104 -18.12 26.84 13.78
N ALA A 105 -18.50 27.73 12.86
CA ALA A 105 -19.08 27.32 11.58
C ALA A 105 -18.08 26.51 10.73
N ALA A 106 -16.81 26.92 10.72
CA ALA A 106 -15.73 26.21 10.01
C ALA A 106 -15.48 24.81 10.60
N VAL A 107 -15.47 24.67 11.93
CA VAL A 107 -15.33 23.38 12.61
C VAL A 107 -16.54 22.48 12.36
N GLY A 108 -17.76 23.04 12.35
CA GLY A 108 -18.96 22.30 11.94
C GLY A 108 -18.83 21.72 10.53
N ARG A 109 -18.41 22.54 9.55
CA ARG A 109 -18.16 22.11 8.17
C ARG A 109 -17.03 21.06 8.08
N LEU A 110 -15.95 21.25 8.82
CA LEU A 110 -14.85 20.28 8.90
C LEU A 110 -15.35 18.92 9.39
N LYS A 111 -16.14 18.88 10.48
CA LYS A 111 -16.67 17.64 11.05
C LYS A 111 -17.65 16.94 10.12
N GLN A 112 -18.46 17.70 9.37
CA GLN A 112 -19.30 17.15 8.30
C GLN A 112 -18.44 16.51 7.20
N ASN A 113 -17.42 17.22 6.73
CA ASN A 113 -16.49 16.72 5.72
C ASN A 113 -15.71 15.47 6.19
N MET A 114 -15.32 15.40 7.46
CA MET A 114 -14.71 14.23 8.09
C MET A 114 -15.69 13.06 8.26
N GLY A 115 -17.00 13.27 8.21
CA GLY A 115 -18.02 12.26 8.53
C GLY A 115 -18.22 12.01 10.03
N VAL A 116 -17.77 12.92 10.91
CA VAL A 116 -17.81 12.73 12.38
C VAL A 116 -18.79 13.66 13.09
N ALA A 117 -19.62 14.40 12.36
CA ALA A 117 -20.57 15.36 12.95
C ALA A 117 -21.58 14.69 13.90
N ASP A 118 -22.02 13.47 13.59
CA ASP A 118 -22.96 12.73 14.47
C ASP A 118 -22.24 12.11 15.66
N ALA A 119 -21.03 11.58 15.45
CA ALA A 119 -20.23 10.97 16.51
C ALA A 119 -19.73 12.00 17.53
N PHE A 120 -19.46 13.21 17.07
CA PHE A 120 -19.07 14.37 17.87
C PHE A 120 -20.05 15.51 17.58
N PRO A 121 -21.21 15.57 18.24
CA PRO A 121 -22.18 16.65 17.99
C PRO A 121 -21.62 18.04 18.38
N GLY A 122 -22.28 19.09 17.91
CA GLY A 122 -21.91 20.49 18.19
C GLY A 122 -20.77 21.03 17.33
N ASP A 123 -20.39 22.28 17.60
CA ASP A 123 -19.42 23.05 16.81
C ASP A 123 -18.03 23.16 17.47
N GLY A 124 -17.78 22.39 18.53
CA GLY A 124 -16.49 22.29 19.20
C GLY A 124 -15.53 21.26 18.60
N VAL A 125 -14.23 21.47 18.84
CA VAL A 125 -13.13 20.59 18.44
C VAL A 125 -12.85 19.57 19.55
N THR A 126 -13.08 18.29 19.25
CA THR A 126 -12.69 17.18 20.15
C THR A 126 -11.21 16.81 19.94
N PRO A 127 -10.56 16.13 20.91
CA PRO A 127 -9.14 15.79 20.81
C PRO A 127 -8.74 15.02 19.55
N LYS A 128 -9.61 14.13 19.04
CA LYS A 128 -9.36 13.42 17.78
C LYS A 128 -9.53 14.30 16.54
N VAL A 129 -10.46 15.26 16.56
CA VAL A 129 -10.58 16.27 15.50
C VAL A 129 -9.39 17.22 15.53
N PHE A 130 -8.89 17.60 16.71
CA PHE A 130 -7.67 18.40 16.84
C PHE A 130 -6.47 17.64 16.27
N LYS A 131 -6.31 16.37 16.61
CA LYS A 131 -5.24 15.54 16.04
C LYS A 131 -5.30 15.52 14.51
N ALA A 132 -6.50 15.36 13.95
CA ALA A 132 -6.75 15.36 12.52
C ALA A 132 -6.46 16.73 11.85
N LEU A 133 -6.68 17.84 12.56
CA LEU A 133 -6.31 19.19 12.11
C LEU A 133 -4.80 19.38 11.91
N LEU A 134 -3.96 18.62 12.62
CA LEU A 134 -2.50 18.76 12.59
C LEU A 134 -1.81 17.73 11.70
N THR A 135 -2.51 17.18 10.70
CA THR A 135 -1.95 16.31 9.66
C THR A 135 -2.00 17.00 8.29
N MET A 136 -1.45 16.36 7.25
CA MET A 136 -1.62 16.82 5.86
C MET A 136 -2.90 16.30 5.19
N ASP A 137 -3.74 15.54 5.90
CA ASP A 137 -4.95 14.92 5.34
C ASP A 137 -5.97 15.93 4.80
N SER A 138 -6.59 15.62 3.67
CA SER A 138 -7.76 16.34 3.15
C SER A 138 -9.05 15.67 3.59
N TYR A 139 -10.12 16.47 3.77
CA TYR A 139 -11.48 15.97 4.07
C TYR A 139 -12.50 16.30 2.98
N VAL A 140 -11.99 16.76 1.83
CA VAL A 140 -12.73 16.96 0.59
C VAL A 140 -12.05 16.16 -0.51
N THR A 141 -12.81 15.69 -1.48
CA THR A 141 -12.28 14.95 -2.64
C THR A 141 -11.20 15.78 -3.32
N THR A 142 -10.02 15.19 -3.51
CA THR A 142 -8.88 15.81 -4.22
C THR A 142 -8.77 15.27 -5.64
N ASP A 143 -7.87 15.85 -6.44
CA ASP A 143 -7.66 15.44 -7.83
C ASP A 143 -7.35 13.94 -7.95
N GLY A 144 -8.10 13.24 -8.81
CA GLY A 144 -8.01 11.78 -8.96
C GLY A 144 -8.68 10.97 -7.85
N GLY A 145 -9.30 11.63 -6.87
CA GLY A 145 -10.11 11.00 -5.81
C GLY A 145 -11.51 10.63 -6.29
N SER A 146 -12.14 9.68 -5.59
CA SER A 146 -13.50 9.20 -5.87
C SER A 146 -14.47 9.57 -4.75
N ASP A 147 -15.63 10.12 -5.11
CA ASP A 147 -16.70 10.40 -4.15
C ASP A 147 -17.24 9.13 -3.48
N ALA A 148 -17.22 7.99 -4.18
CA ALA A 148 -17.57 6.70 -3.59
C ALA A 148 -16.59 6.31 -2.48
N VAL A 149 -15.28 6.44 -2.74
CA VAL A 149 -14.21 6.21 -1.75
C VAL A 149 -14.37 7.18 -0.58
N ARG A 150 -14.64 8.46 -0.86
CA ARG A 150 -14.89 9.47 0.16
C ARG A 150 -16.08 9.14 1.06
N SER A 151 -17.19 8.67 0.48
CA SER A 151 -18.36 8.26 1.27
C SER A 151 -18.03 7.13 2.24
N ILE A 152 -17.17 6.18 1.83
CA ILE A 152 -16.71 5.08 2.70
C ILE A 152 -15.78 5.62 3.78
N GLN A 153 -14.85 6.52 3.46
CA GLN A 153 -13.95 7.15 4.43
C GLN A 153 -14.74 7.89 5.53
N GLN A 154 -15.76 8.66 5.12
CA GLN A 154 -16.66 9.35 6.04
C GLN A 154 -17.44 8.37 6.93
N TRP A 155 -17.96 7.29 6.35
CA TRP A 155 -18.66 6.25 7.08
C TRP A 155 -17.75 5.54 8.11
N LEU A 156 -16.52 5.18 7.69
CA LEU A 156 -15.52 4.58 8.58
C LEU A 156 -15.23 5.49 9.78
N ASN A 157 -15.00 6.78 9.51
CA ASN A 157 -14.79 7.79 10.54
C ASN A 157 -16.00 7.88 11.48
N GLY A 158 -17.19 8.17 10.96
CA GLY A 158 -18.39 8.36 11.78
C GLY A 158 -18.74 7.15 12.64
N ARG A 159 -18.55 5.94 12.12
CA ARG A 159 -18.92 4.71 12.82
C ARG A 159 -17.92 4.29 13.90
N HIS A 160 -16.62 4.59 13.71
CA HIS A 160 -15.57 4.01 14.54
C HIS A 160 -14.75 5.03 15.33
N VAL A 161 -14.86 6.34 15.10
CA VAL A 161 -14.00 7.36 15.76
C VAL A 161 -14.10 7.37 17.29
N ASN A 162 -15.17 6.81 17.89
CA ASN A 162 -15.30 6.66 19.34
C ASN A 162 -14.48 5.48 19.92
N ARG A 163 -13.98 4.56 19.09
CA ARG A 163 -13.06 3.48 19.53
C ARG A 163 -11.70 4.04 19.89
N ARG A 164 -11.09 3.58 20.99
CA ARG A 164 -9.84 4.18 21.51
C ARG A 164 -8.75 4.26 20.44
N ASN A 165 -8.55 3.19 19.67
CA ASN A 165 -7.45 3.09 18.70
C ASN A 165 -7.81 3.56 17.28
N PHE A 166 -9.05 3.97 17.02
CA PHE A 166 -9.48 4.47 15.72
C PHE A 166 -9.37 5.99 15.67
N PHE A 167 -8.63 6.52 14.68
CA PHE A 167 -8.48 7.96 14.47
C PHE A 167 -9.14 8.38 13.16
N VAL A 168 -9.44 9.67 13.02
CA VAL A 168 -10.01 10.22 11.78
C VAL A 168 -9.01 10.01 10.65
N VAL A 169 -9.40 9.27 9.62
CA VAL A 169 -8.66 9.12 8.36
C VAL A 169 -9.06 10.21 7.36
N PRO A 170 -8.25 10.50 6.32
CA PRO A 170 -8.64 11.43 5.26
C PRO A 170 -10.00 11.06 4.64
N CYS A 171 -10.71 12.09 4.18
CA CYS A 171 -11.92 11.98 3.35
C CYS A 171 -11.67 12.61 1.97
N ASP A 172 -10.56 12.20 1.36
CA ASP A 172 -9.97 12.76 0.13
C ASP A 172 -10.35 11.98 -1.15
N GLY A 173 -11.05 10.85 -1.01
CA GLY A 173 -11.41 9.99 -2.12
C GLY A 173 -10.30 9.05 -2.59
N HIS A 174 -9.20 8.90 -1.83
CA HIS A 174 -8.11 7.96 -2.12
C HIS A 174 -8.00 6.82 -1.10
N PHE A 175 -7.79 5.60 -1.58
CA PHE A 175 -7.53 4.46 -0.69
C PHE A 175 -6.06 4.46 -0.25
N SER A 176 -5.75 5.20 0.82
CA SER A 176 -4.38 5.29 1.34
C SER A 176 -4.06 4.15 2.33
N ARG A 177 -2.78 4.04 2.70
CA ARG A 177 -2.31 3.15 3.77
C ARG A 177 -3.12 3.27 5.07
N ASP A 178 -3.40 4.50 5.49
CA ASP A 178 -4.13 4.75 6.74
C ASP A 178 -5.60 4.35 6.62
N VAL A 179 -6.21 4.53 5.44
CA VAL A 179 -7.57 4.07 5.16
C VAL A 179 -7.64 2.54 5.13
N GLN A 180 -6.64 1.85 4.57
CA GLN A 180 -6.56 0.38 4.65
C GLN A 180 -6.46 -0.10 6.09
N LYS A 181 -5.59 0.52 6.90
CA LYS A 181 -5.47 0.18 8.32
C LYS A 181 -6.78 0.41 9.07
N ALA A 182 -7.47 1.52 8.80
CA ALA A 182 -8.77 1.82 9.36
C ALA A 182 -9.84 0.79 8.95
N LEU A 183 -9.85 0.34 7.69
CA LEU A 183 -10.73 -0.74 7.25
C LEU A 183 -10.48 -2.03 8.04
N VAL A 184 -9.20 -2.41 8.26
CA VAL A 184 -8.87 -3.60 9.05
C VAL A 184 -9.31 -3.43 10.51
N PHE A 185 -9.12 -2.25 11.12
CA PHE A 185 -9.68 -1.96 12.45
C PHE A 185 -11.20 -2.12 12.47
N ALA A 186 -11.91 -1.59 11.48
CA ALA A 186 -13.36 -1.67 11.40
C ALA A 186 -13.83 -3.13 11.30
N VAL A 187 -13.15 -3.96 10.49
CA VAL A 187 -13.38 -5.42 10.43
C VAL A 187 -13.13 -6.07 11.79
N GLN A 188 -12.01 -5.78 12.45
CA GLN A 188 -11.70 -6.34 13.77
C GLN A 188 -12.74 -5.98 14.83
N TYR A 189 -13.21 -4.73 14.85
CA TYR A 189 -14.26 -4.31 15.75
C TYR A 189 -15.60 -4.97 15.43
N GLN A 190 -15.91 -5.17 14.16
CA GLN A 190 -17.11 -5.89 13.72
C GLN A 190 -17.06 -7.38 14.07
N LEU A 191 -15.85 -7.97 14.15
CA LEU A 191 -15.60 -9.31 14.67
C LEU A 191 -15.65 -9.40 16.21
N GLY A 192 -15.92 -8.28 16.90
CA GLY A 192 -16.05 -8.24 18.37
C GLY A 192 -14.74 -8.00 19.13
N MET A 193 -13.63 -7.69 18.45
CA MET A 193 -12.39 -7.34 19.14
C MET A 193 -12.56 -6.01 19.88
N ASN A 194 -12.00 -5.93 21.09
CA ASN A 194 -11.92 -4.67 21.84
C ASN A 194 -10.65 -3.88 21.44
N ASP A 195 -10.50 -2.69 22.00
CA ASP A 195 -9.34 -1.82 21.73
C ASP A 195 -8.00 -2.34 22.28
N ASP A 196 -7.98 -3.37 23.13
CA ASP A 196 -6.72 -4.00 23.58
C ASP A 196 -6.27 -5.10 22.62
N VAL A 197 -7.19 -5.65 21.82
CA VAL A 197 -6.93 -6.74 20.87
C VAL A 197 -6.83 -6.24 19.42
N ALA A 198 -7.63 -5.24 19.04
CA ALA A 198 -7.61 -4.70 17.68
C ALA A 198 -6.29 -3.93 17.42
N THR A 199 -5.59 -4.29 16.36
CA THR A 199 -4.27 -3.74 16.00
C THR A 199 -4.24 -3.05 14.63
N GLY A 200 -5.28 -3.26 13.81
CA GLY A 200 -5.29 -2.86 12.40
C GLY A 200 -4.38 -3.72 11.50
N ALA A 201 -3.80 -4.81 12.03
CA ALA A 201 -3.02 -5.79 11.26
C ALA A 201 -3.84 -7.04 10.95
N PHE A 202 -3.65 -7.63 9.76
CA PHE A 202 -4.35 -8.84 9.32
C PHE A 202 -3.77 -10.12 9.94
N GLY A 203 -3.93 -10.26 11.26
CA GLY A 203 -3.37 -11.35 12.07
C GLY A 203 -4.31 -12.56 12.26
N PRO A 204 -3.86 -13.60 13.00
CA PRO A 204 -4.61 -14.85 13.20
C PRO A 204 -6.05 -14.66 13.68
N ALA A 205 -6.29 -13.78 14.66
CA ALA A 205 -7.64 -13.52 15.15
C ALA A 205 -8.57 -12.93 14.07
N THR A 206 -8.03 -12.11 13.17
CA THR A 206 -8.79 -11.55 12.03
C THR A 206 -9.11 -12.65 11.02
N LYS A 207 -8.11 -13.50 10.70
CA LYS A 207 -8.29 -14.65 9.79
C LYS A 207 -9.37 -15.61 10.30
N GLU A 208 -9.28 -16.03 11.57
CA GLU A 208 -10.25 -16.95 12.18
C GLU A 208 -11.65 -16.35 12.30
N GLY A 209 -11.73 -15.04 12.57
CA GLY A 209 -13.00 -14.32 12.56
C GLY A 209 -13.66 -14.34 11.18
N LEU A 210 -12.91 -14.02 10.12
CA LEU A 210 -13.44 -13.96 8.75
C LEU A 210 -13.82 -15.34 8.20
N LYS A 211 -13.11 -16.41 8.56
CA LYS A 211 -13.51 -17.80 8.23
C LYS A 211 -14.91 -18.18 8.71
N LYS A 212 -15.40 -17.54 9.78
CA LYS A 212 -16.73 -17.78 10.37
C LYS A 212 -17.81 -16.84 9.83
N ASN A 213 -17.47 -15.89 8.95
CA ASN A 213 -18.36 -14.83 8.48
C ASN A 213 -18.41 -14.78 6.94
N THR A 214 -18.75 -15.90 6.30
CA THR A 214 -18.97 -15.95 4.85
C THR A 214 -20.22 -15.17 4.46
N LEU A 215 -20.08 -14.29 3.47
CA LEU A 215 -21.20 -13.51 2.94
C LEU A 215 -21.71 -14.10 1.62
N THR A 216 -23.02 -14.17 1.47
CA THR A 216 -23.70 -14.70 0.28
C THR A 216 -24.88 -13.82 -0.10
N VAL A 217 -25.49 -14.05 -1.27
CA VAL A 217 -26.68 -13.30 -1.71
C VAL A 217 -27.76 -13.33 -0.63
N GLY A 218 -28.27 -12.15 -0.26
CA GLY A 218 -29.24 -11.98 0.82
C GLY A 218 -28.63 -11.67 2.20
N SER A 219 -27.30 -11.79 2.36
CA SER A 219 -26.61 -11.27 3.55
C SER A 219 -26.80 -9.75 3.64
N SER A 220 -26.89 -9.22 4.86
CA SER A 220 -27.02 -7.77 5.07
C SER A 220 -26.29 -7.29 6.32
N GLY A 221 -26.15 -5.97 6.44
CA GLY A 221 -25.61 -5.29 7.61
C GLY A 221 -24.12 -4.96 7.51
N PRO A 222 -23.47 -4.63 8.65
CA PRO A 222 -22.15 -4.02 8.65
C PRO A 222 -21.03 -4.84 8.01
N PHE A 223 -21.09 -6.18 8.05
CA PHE A 223 -20.10 -7.00 7.35
C PHE A 223 -20.18 -6.83 5.84
N VAL A 224 -21.39 -6.69 5.29
CA VAL A 224 -21.57 -6.42 3.86
C VAL A 224 -21.11 -5.01 3.50
N GLN A 225 -21.35 -4.01 4.35
CA GLN A 225 -20.79 -2.66 4.17
C GLN A 225 -19.26 -2.70 4.10
N LEU A 226 -18.61 -3.37 5.05
CA LEU A 226 -17.16 -3.51 5.04
C LEU A 226 -16.64 -4.26 3.81
N PHE A 227 -17.37 -5.29 3.37
CA PHE A 227 -16.98 -6.08 2.21
C PHE A 227 -17.13 -5.28 0.90
N SER A 228 -18.26 -4.60 0.70
CA SER A 228 -18.50 -3.77 -0.48
C SER A 228 -17.53 -2.58 -0.50
N ALA A 229 -17.20 -2.00 0.65
CA ALA A 229 -16.14 -1.01 0.79
C ALA A 229 -14.78 -1.56 0.32
N ALA A 230 -14.40 -2.76 0.77
CA ALA A 230 -13.15 -3.40 0.37
C ALA A 230 -13.09 -3.67 -1.15
N MET A 231 -14.21 -4.08 -1.75
CA MET A 231 -14.33 -4.25 -3.21
C MET A 231 -14.20 -2.93 -3.99
N VAL A 232 -14.81 -1.84 -3.49
CA VAL A 232 -14.67 -0.48 -4.07
C VAL A 232 -13.22 -0.01 -3.99
N PHE A 233 -12.58 -0.18 -2.83
CA PHE A 233 -11.18 0.20 -2.64
C PHE A 233 -10.21 -0.57 -3.54
N ASN A 234 -10.51 -1.84 -3.85
CA ASN A 234 -9.76 -2.63 -4.82
C ASN A 234 -10.15 -2.34 -6.29
N ARG A 235 -10.90 -1.25 -6.54
CA ARG A 235 -11.29 -0.76 -7.87
C ARG A 235 -12.01 -1.79 -8.74
N ARG A 236 -12.85 -2.63 -8.13
CA ARG A 236 -13.65 -3.61 -8.88
C ARG A 236 -14.86 -2.92 -9.51
N GLY A 237 -15.02 -3.11 -10.82
CA GLY A 237 -16.11 -2.51 -11.59
C GLY A 237 -17.48 -3.02 -11.15
N GLY A 238 -18.50 -2.17 -11.27
CA GLY A 238 -19.89 -2.53 -10.97
C GLY A 238 -20.23 -2.68 -9.48
N VAL A 239 -19.33 -2.29 -8.57
CA VAL A 239 -19.56 -2.35 -7.13
C VAL A 239 -19.97 -0.99 -6.59
N SER A 240 -21.06 -0.96 -5.83
CA SER A 240 -21.45 0.19 -5.01
C SER A 240 -21.26 -0.10 -3.53
N PHE A 241 -20.98 0.92 -2.74
CA PHE A 241 -20.96 0.80 -1.29
C PHE A 241 -22.38 0.52 -0.78
N SER A 242 -22.58 -0.65 -0.17
CA SER A 242 -23.90 -1.19 0.16
C SER A 242 -23.83 -2.07 1.40
N ASP A 243 -24.91 -2.11 2.16
CA ASP A 243 -25.10 -3.03 3.29
C ASP A 243 -25.82 -4.32 2.92
N THR A 244 -26.14 -4.53 1.65
CA THR A 244 -26.89 -5.70 1.19
C THR A 244 -26.11 -6.42 0.10
N PHE A 245 -25.92 -7.74 0.27
CA PHE A 245 -25.13 -8.56 -0.64
C PHE A 245 -26.07 -9.04 -1.74
N THR A 246 -26.10 -8.27 -2.84
CA THR A 246 -27.03 -8.54 -3.95
C THR A 246 -26.44 -9.53 -4.95
N SER A 247 -27.26 -9.94 -5.93
CA SER A 247 -26.80 -10.71 -7.10
C SER A 247 -25.70 -9.98 -7.88
N GLU A 248 -25.79 -8.66 -8.00
CA GLU A 248 -24.82 -7.83 -8.72
C GLU A 248 -23.48 -7.80 -7.97
N LEU A 249 -23.51 -7.67 -6.63
CA LEU A 249 -22.29 -7.78 -5.83
C LEU A 249 -21.68 -9.18 -5.95
N SER A 250 -22.49 -10.25 -5.93
CA SER A 250 -22.01 -11.61 -6.14
C SER A 250 -21.33 -11.78 -7.51
N ALA A 251 -21.90 -11.21 -8.57
CA ALA A 251 -21.32 -11.23 -9.91
C ALA A 251 -19.97 -10.48 -9.95
N ALA A 252 -19.89 -9.30 -9.34
CA ALA A 252 -18.63 -8.56 -9.22
C ALA A 252 -17.57 -9.33 -8.41
N VAL A 253 -17.99 -10.04 -7.36
CA VAL A 253 -17.11 -10.93 -6.59
C VAL A 253 -16.57 -12.07 -7.45
N ARG A 254 -17.39 -12.70 -8.30
CA ARG A 254 -16.90 -13.73 -9.24
C ARG A 254 -15.82 -13.19 -10.16
N GLY A 255 -16.02 -11.98 -10.71
CA GLY A 255 -15.02 -11.32 -11.54
C GLY A 255 -13.72 -11.03 -10.79
N PHE A 256 -13.80 -10.59 -9.53
CA PHE A 256 -12.60 -10.42 -8.71
C PHE A 256 -11.89 -11.75 -8.40
N GLN A 257 -12.64 -12.77 -8.01
CA GLN A 257 -12.10 -14.11 -7.73
C GLN A 257 -11.39 -14.69 -8.94
N GLU A 258 -12.00 -14.58 -10.13
CA GLU A 258 -11.36 -14.99 -11.39
C GLU A 258 -10.10 -14.17 -11.67
N PHE A 259 -10.16 -12.86 -11.48
CA PHE A 259 -9.04 -11.95 -11.69
C PHE A 259 -7.84 -12.28 -10.80
N VAL A 260 -8.04 -12.61 -9.52
CA VAL A 260 -6.95 -12.97 -8.58
C VAL A 260 -6.72 -14.48 -8.46
N LYS A 261 -7.31 -15.31 -9.33
CA LYS A 261 -7.17 -16.79 -9.34
C LYS A 261 -7.56 -17.46 -8.02
N LEU A 262 -8.72 -17.09 -7.50
CA LEU A 262 -9.41 -17.79 -6.43
C LEU A 262 -10.48 -18.74 -7.00
N PRO A 263 -10.93 -19.75 -6.24
CA PRO A 263 -12.17 -20.46 -6.56
C PRO A 263 -13.33 -19.49 -6.73
N VAL A 264 -14.07 -19.60 -7.85
CA VAL A 264 -15.12 -18.64 -8.22
C VAL A 264 -16.44 -19.01 -7.54
N THR A 265 -16.57 -18.67 -6.26
CA THR A 265 -17.76 -18.96 -5.43
C THR A 265 -18.86 -17.91 -5.58
N GLY A 266 -18.50 -16.66 -5.89
CA GLY A 266 -19.39 -15.49 -5.83
C GLY A 266 -19.77 -15.06 -4.41
N ALA A 267 -19.12 -15.64 -3.40
CA ALA A 267 -19.34 -15.35 -1.99
C ALA A 267 -18.19 -14.50 -1.43
N GLY A 268 -18.48 -13.69 -0.41
CA GLY A 268 -17.47 -13.07 0.44
C GLY A 268 -16.90 -14.10 1.42
N ASP A 269 -16.21 -15.11 0.91
CA ASP A 269 -15.51 -16.14 1.68
C ASP A 269 -14.13 -15.65 2.16
N PHE A 270 -13.49 -16.45 3.03
CA PHE A 270 -12.22 -16.06 3.63
C PHE A 270 -11.11 -15.76 2.61
N PRO A 271 -10.88 -16.60 1.57
CA PRO A 271 -9.88 -16.27 0.55
C PRO A 271 -10.16 -14.93 -0.13
N THR A 272 -11.42 -14.64 -0.45
CA THR A 272 -11.83 -13.36 -1.05
C THR A 272 -11.56 -12.19 -0.10
N TRP A 273 -11.96 -12.31 1.17
CA TRP A 273 -11.66 -11.31 2.19
C TRP A 273 -10.16 -11.05 2.34
N ALA A 274 -9.35 -12.12 2.38
CA ALA A 274 -7.92 -12.00 2.54
C ALA A 274 -7.30 -11.23 1.35
N SER A 275 -7.63 -11.60 0.11
CA SER A 275 -7.15 -10.91 -1.10
C SER A 275 -7.59 -9.44 -1.19
N LEU A 276 -8.68 -9.05 -0.53
CA LEU A 276 -9.13 -7.65 -0.46
C LEU A 276 -8.42 -6.83 0.62
N LEU A 277 -7.97 -7.45 1.72
CA LEU A 277 -7.52 -6.76 2.93
C LEU A 277 -6.00 -6.77 3.15
N VAL A 278 -5.29 -7.75 2.58
CA VAL A 278 -3.83 -7.88 2.68
C VAL A 278 -3.26 -8.28 1.33
N SER A 279 -2.09 -7.76 0.98
CA SER A 279 -1.48 -7.95 -0.34
C SER A 279 -1.29 -9.43 -0.69
N CYS A 280 -0.72 -10.23 0.20
CA CYS A 280 -0.51 -11.66 -0.02
C CYS A 280 -1.78 -12.53 -0.01
N GLY A 281 -2.95 -11.94 0.24
CA GLY A 281 -4.19 -12.67 0.41
C GLY A 281 -4.13 -13.77 1.47
N ASP A 282 -4.70 -14.93 1.18
CA ASP A 282 -4.48 -16.13 1.98
C ASP A 282 -3.10 -16.71 1.65
N ASN A 283 -2.13 -16.40 2.49
CA ASN A 283 -0.74 -16.86 2.35
C ASN A 283 -0.55 -18.38 2.52
N THR A 284 -1.62 -19.14 2.70
CA THR A 284 -1.60 -20.62 2.65
C THR A 284 -2.06 -21.18 1.29
N ARG A 285 -2.52 -20.31 0.38
CA ARG A 285 -2.90 -20.69 -0.98
C ARG A 285 -1.70 -21.28 -1.72
N ARG A 286 -1.90 -22.44 -2.32
CA ARG A 286 -0.89 -23.06 -3.19
C ARG A 286 -0.95 -22.44 -4.56
N GLY A 287 0.21 -21.98 -5.02
CA GLY A 287 0.43 -21.52 -6.37
C GLY A 287 0.76 -22.63 -7.34
N THR A 288 0.94 -22.24 -8.59
CA THR A 288 1.45 -23.11 -9.67
C THR A 288 2.76 -22.56 -10.24
N ALA A 289 3.20 -21.39 -9.77
CA ALA A 289 4.50 -20.82 -10.06
C ALA A 289 5.29 -20.66 -8.76
N PHE A 290 6.58 -20.42 -8.88
CA PHE A 290 7.45 -20.10 -7.76
C PHE A 290 8.70 -19.40 -8.28
N ASP A 291 9.41 -18.67 -7.42
CA ASP A 291 10.78 -18.28 -7.69
C ASP A 291 11.73 -18.83 -6.61
N CYS A 292 13.00 -18.98 -6.99
CA CYS A 292 14.01 -19.43 -6.06
C CYS A 292 15.41 -18.98 -6.49
N VAL A 293 16.31 -18.90 -5.50
CA VAL A 293 17.75 -18.69 -5.72
C VAL A 293 18.50 -20.02 -5.91
N THR A 294 17.93 -21.12 -5.40
CA THR A 294 18.56 -22.44 -5.37
C THR A 294 18.45 -23.13 -6.73
N GLU A 295 19.54 -23.77 -7.17
CA GLU A 295 19.54 -24.58 -8.40
C GLU A 295 18.48 -25.68 -8.38
N ILE A 296 17.73 -25.80 -9.47
CA ILE A 296 16.73 -26.84 -9.69
C ILE A 296 17.40 -28.07 -10.31
N THR A 297 17.86 -28.98 -9.44
CA THR A 297 18.38 -30.30 -9.83
C THR A 297 17.25 -31.24 -10.28
N PRO A 298 17.54 -32.39 -10.93
CA PRO A 298 16.49 -33.33 -11.34
C PRO A 298 15.56 -33.78 -10.22
N ALA A 299 16.11 -34.07 -9.02
CA ALA A 299 15.31 -34.47 -7.86
C ALA A 299 14.42 -33.34 -7.33
N ARG A 300 14.91 -32.08 -7.36
CA ARG A 300 14.12 -30.91 -6.97
C ARG A 300 13.02 -30.63 -8.00
N ALA A 301 13.33 -30.74 -9.30
CA ALA A 301 12.35 -30.60 -10.37
C ALA A 301 11.21 -31.63 -10.22
N ASP A 302 11.53 -32.89 -9.94
CA ASP A 302 10.53 -33.93 -9.66
C ASP A 302 9.65 -33.56 -8.46
N ALA A 303 10.26 -33.18 -7.33
CA ALA A 303 9.52 -32.76 -6.14
C ALA A 303 8.60 -31.55 -6.38
N LEU A 304 9.05 -30.56 -7.16
CA LEU A 304 8.28 -29.39 -7.54
C LEU A 304 7.09 -29.76 -8.44
N ARG A 305 7.32 -30.61 -9.45
CA ARG A 305 6.26 -31.12 -10.34
C ARG A 305 5.20 -31.91 -9.57
N GLU A 306 5.62 -32.81 -8.69
CA GLU A 306 4.73 -33.59 -7.83
C GLU A 306 3.92 -32.70 -6.88
N ALA A 307 4.50 -31.59 -6.41
CA ALA A 307 3.81 -30.60 -5.60
C ALA A 307 2.85 -29.69 -6.39
N GLY A 308 2.80 -29.82 -7.72
CA GLY A 308 1.88 -29.08 -8.59
C GLY A 308 2.46 -27.82 -9.22
N TYR A 309 3.75 -27.53 -9.04
CA TYR A 309 4.39 -26.37 -9.68
C TYR A 309 4.67 -26.65 -11.18
N LEU A 310 4.51 -25.59 -11.97
CA LEU A 310 4.58 -25.61 -13.43
C LEU A 310 5.63 -24.64 -13.98
N VAL A 311 5.82 -23.50 -13.31
CA VAL A 311 6.62 -22.37 -13.82
C VAL A 311 7.58 -21.88 -12.73
N ALA A 312 8.85 -21.71 -13.06
CA ALA A 312 9.92 -21.30 -12.16
C ALA A 312 10.47 -19.91 -12.54
N GLY A 313 10.55 -19.01 -11.57
CA GLY A 313 11.29 -17.76 -11.63
C GLY A 313 12.75 -18.02 -11.30
N ARG A 314 13.66 -17.72 -12.23
CA ARG A 314 15.10 -17.92 -12.01
C ARG A 314 15.91 -16.69 -12.39
N TYR A 315 16.93 -16.41 -11.59
CA TYR A 315 17.77 -15.22 -11.77
C TYR A 315 18.73 -15.39 -12.94
N LEU A 316 18.85 -14.39 -13.80
CA LEU A 316 19.78 -14.40 -14.92
C LEU A 316 21.24 -14.28 -14.46
N THR A 317 21.50 -13.48 -13.43
CA THR A 317 22.85 -13.07 -13.03
C THR A 317 23.03 -13.07 -11.52
N ASN A 318 24.28 -13.28 -11.09
CA ASN A 318 24.70 -12.94 -9.73
C ASN A 318 25.00 -11.45 -9.64
N ALA A 319 24.94 -10.88 -8.43
CA ALA A 319 25.40 -9.51 -8.23
C ALA A 319 26.93 -9.42 -8.44
N PRO A 320 27.45 -8.39 -9.11
CA PRO A 320 28.89 -8.20 -9.27
C PRO A 320 29.62 -8.25 -7.92
N GLY A 321 30.66 -9.08 -7.83
CA GLY A 321 31.45 -9.24 -6.60
C GLY A 321 30.78 -10.04 -5.47
N SER A 322 29.58 -10.60 -5.69
CA SER A 322 28.91 -11.45 -4.70
C SER A 322 29.35 -12.91 -4.81
N THR A 323 29.47 -13.57 -3.67
CA THR A 323 29.62 -15.03 -3.56
C THR A 323 28.27 -15.77 -3.49
N PHE A 324 27.17 -15.02 -3.40
CA PHE A 324 25.83 -15.58 -3.39
C PHE A 324 25.43 -15.99 -4.81
N ASP A 325 25.44 -17.30 -5.04
CA ASP A 325 25.13 -17.89 -6.34
C ASP A 325 23.64 -18.15 -6.47
N LYS A 326 22.95 -17.27 -7.18
CA LYS A 326 21.50 -17.34 -7.41
C LYS A 326 21.11 -17.52 -8.86
N LYS A 327 22.05 -17.30 -9.78
CA LYS A 327 21.79 -17.37 -11.22
C LYS A 327 21.43 -18.79 -11.66
N ILE A 328 20.85 -18.88 -12.85
CA ILE A 328 20.66 -20.14 -13.57
C ILE A 328 22.00 -20.87 -13.73
N GLN A 329 22.03 -22.16 -13.39
CA GLN A 329 23.23 -22.99 -13.44
C GLN A 329 23.36 -23.74 -14.78
N PRO A 330 24.59 -24.17 -15.16
CA PRO A 330 24.80 -24.97 -16.36
C PRO A 330 23.95 -26.25 -16.35
N GLY A 331 23.17 -26.48 -17.41
CA GLY A 331 22.27 -27.64 -17.54
C GLY A 331 20.94 -27.51 -16.79
N GLU A 332 20.76 -26.51 -15.93
CA GLU A 332 19.53 -26.32 -15.14
C GLU A 332 18.30 -26.14 -16.04
N LEU A 333 18.39 -25.34 -17.10
CA LEU A 333 17.26 -25.11 -18.02
C LEU A 333 16.85 -26.37 -18.78
N GLU A 334 17.80 -27.24 -19.12
CA GLU A 334 17.53 -28.54 -19.74
C GLU A 334 16.81 -29.46 -18.76
N VAL A 335 17.27 -29.52 -17.50
CA VAL A 335 16.60 -30.26 -16.43
C VAL A 335 15.16 -29.77 -16.26
N ILE A 336 14.95 -28.47 -16.15
CA ILE A 336 13.61 -27.89 -15.99
C ILE A 336 12.71 -28.26 -17.18
N ALA A 337 13.19 -28.06 -18.41
CA ALA A 337 12.42 -28.35 -19.62
C ALA A 337 12.07 -29.84 -19.76
N THR A 338 13.05 -30.74 -19.56
CA THR A 338 12.84 -32.20 -19.67
C THR A 338 11.90 -32.76 -18.61
N LYS A 339 11.82 -32.10 -17.45
CA LYS A 339 10.86 -32.41 -16.38
C LYS A 339 9.48 -31.77 -16.57
N GLY A 340 9.28 -31.06 -17.69
CA GLY A 340 8.00 -30.44 -18.05
C GLY A 340 7.67 -29.17 -17.25
N LEU A 341 8.67 -28.56 -16.61
CA LEU A 341 8.57 -27.23 -16.02
C LEU A 341 8.92 -26.16 -17.07
N ARG A 342 8.55 -24.92 -16.77
CA ARG A 342 8.81 -23.72 -17.60
C ARG A 342 9.57 -22.68 -16.77
N VAL A 343 10.24 -21.72 -17.40
CA VAL A 343 11.04 -20.68 -16.73
C VAL A 343 10.64 -19.28 -17.16
N PHE A 344 10.54 -18.35 -16.23
CA PHE A 344 10.61 -16.91 -16.50
C PHE A 344 11.89 -16.29 -15.89
N PRO A 345 12.60 -15.42 -16.63
CA PRO A 345 13.84 -14.84 -16.16
C PRO A 345 13.64 -13.61 -15.26
N ILE A 346 14.38 -13.56 -14.16
CA ILE A 346 14.44 -12.44 -13.21
C ILE A 346 15.80 -11.75 -13.33
N TYR A 347 15.82 -10.43 -13.39
CA TYR A 347 17.04 -9.63 -13.29
C TYR A 347 17.07 -8.83 -11.99
N GLN A 348 18.05 -9.14 -11.14
CA GLN A 348 18.29 -8.44 -9.89
C GLN A 348 19.77 -8.59 -9.47
N THR A 349 20.55 -7.53 -9.59
CA THR A 349 21.91 -7.46 -9.02
C THR A 349 21.88 -6.73 -7.68
N TYR A 350 21.17 -5.61 -7.63
CA TYR A 350 20.79 -4.89 -6.42
C TYR A 350 19.41 -4.28 -6.65
N GLY A 351 18.56 -4.30 -5.62
CA GLY A 351 17.21 -3.70 -5.71
C GLY A 351 16.77 -3.03 -4.42
N GLY A 352 17.68 -2.86 -3.45
CA GLY A 352 17.35 -2.57 -2.05
C GLY A 352 17.26 -1.09 -1.66
N SER A 353 17.48 -0.15 -2.58
CA SER A 353 17.38 1.29 -2.27
C SER A 353 17.17 2.16 -3.51
N ALA A 354 16.51 3.31 -3.31
CA ALA A 354 16.18 4.26 -4.38
C ALA A 354 17.41 4.79 -5.14
N SER A 355 18.57 4.95 -4.49
CA SER A 355 19.79 5.49 -5.11
C SER A 355 20.36 4.62 -6.23
N TYR A 356 20.02 3.34 -6.26
CA TYR A 356 20.38 2.46 -7.37
C TYR A 356 19.61 2.81 -8.64
N PHE A 357 18.34 3.20 -8.51
CA PHE A 357 17.45 3.39 -9.65
C PHE A 357 17.63 4.79 -10.26
N ASN A 358 18.15 4.80 -11.49
CA ASN A 358 18.24 5.96 -12.37
C ASN A 358 18.35 5.48 -13.82
N GLU A 359 18.21 6.39 -14.79
CA GLU A 359 18.22 6.04 -16.22
C GLU A 359 19.50 5.33 -16.68
N ASN A 360 20.68 5.80 -16.24
CA ASN A 360 21.95 5.18 -16.63
C ASN A 360 22.08 3.76 -16.09
N GLN A 361 21.66 3.53 -14.84
CA GLN A 361 21.62 2.18 -14.28
C GLN A 361 20.64 1.29 -15.06
N GLY A 362 19.49 1.81 -15.48
CA GLY A 362 18.51 1.07 -16.28
C GLY A 362 19.08 0.58 -17.62
N ILE A 363 19.88 1.40 -18.29
CA ILE A 363 20.57 1.01 -19.53
C ILE A 363 21.58 -0.12 -19.27
N ALA A 364 22.38 0.01 -18.22
CA ALA A 364 23.37 -1.00 -17.86
C ALA A 364 22.70 -2.34 -17.50
N ASP A 365 21.62 -2.28 -16.73
CA ASP A 365 20.84 -3.44 -16.32
C ASP A 365 20.19 -4.13 -17.51
N ALA A 366 19.59 -3.36 -18.43
CA ALA A 366 19.00 -3.92 -19.65
C ALA A 366 20.02 -4.61 -20.55
N GLN A 367 21.21 -4.02 -20.73
CA GLN A 367 22.29 -4.67 -21.50
C GLN A 367 22.71 -5.98 -20.85
N ALA A 368 22.97 -5.98 -19.54
CA ALA A 368 23.38 -7.17 -18.80
C ALA A 368 22.31 -8.27 -18.82
N ALA A 369 21.04 -7.89 -18.62
CA ALA A 369 19.90 -8.80 -18.69
C ALA A 369 19.73 -9.40 -20.08
N TYR A 370 19.84 -8.57 -21.13
CA TYR A 370 19.76 -9.02 -22.52
C TYR A 370 20.86 -10.03 -22.86
N ASP A 371 22.12 -9.71 -22.52
CA ASP A 371 23.25 -10.61 -22.81
C ASP A 371 23.14 -11.93 -22.05
N ALA A 372 22.74 -11.89 -20.77
CA ALA A 372 22.53 -13.09 -19.98
C ALA A 372 21.37 -13.94 -20.52
N ALA A 373 20.20 -13.34 -20.76
CA ALA A 373 19.05 -14.06 -21.30
C ALA A 373 19.35 -14.68 -22.67
N ARG A 374 20.04 -13.94 -23.55
CA ARG A 374 20.50 -14.46 -24.83
C ARG A 374 21.53 -15.57 -24.65
N GLY A 375 22.44 -15.46 -23.70
CA GLY A 375 23.44 -16.49 -23.39
C GLY A 375 22.82 -17.81 -22.95
N TYR A 376 21.76 -17.77 -22.15
CA TYR A 376 20.98 -18.96 -21.76
C TYR A 376 20.03 -19.48 -22.86
N GLY A 377 19.94 -18.80 -24.01
CA GLY A 377 19.10 -19.23 -25.12
C GLY A 377 17.61 -18.89 -24.98
N PHE A 378 17.22 -17.95 -24.12
CA PHE A 378 15.83 -17.49 -24.11
C PHE A 378 15.41 -16.96 -25.49
N LYS A 379 14.22 -17.36 -25.94
CA LYS A 379 13.73 -16.99 -27.28
C LYS A 379 13.20 -15.55 -27.29
N SER A 380 12.94 -15.02 -28.48
CA SER A 380 12.27 -13.72 -28.61
C SER A 380 10.93 -13.68 -27.86
N ASP A 381 10.49 -12.48 -27.49
CA ASP A 381 9.24 -12.19 -26.79
C ASP A 381 9.16 -12.68 -25.32
N THR A 382 10.26 -13.22 -24.78
CA THR A 382 10.37 -13.51 -23.33
C THR A 382 10.24 -12.24 -22.49
N TRP A 383 9.44 -12.26 -21.43
CA TRP A 383 9.49 -11.22 -20.40
C TRP A 383 10.70 -11.41 -19.47
N ILE A 384 11.48 -10.34 -19.28
CA ILE A 384 12.47 -10.27 -18.20
C ILE A 384 11.93 -9.36 -17.10
N TYR A 385 11.85 -9.87 -15.88
CA TYR A 385 11.34 -9.12 -14.73
C TYR A 385 12.49 -8.40 -14.00
N PHE A 386 12.51 -7.07 -14.10
CA PHE A 386 13.50 -6.22 -13.43
C PHE A 386 13.02 -5.86 -12.02
N ALA A 387 13.86 -6.13 -11.02
CA ALA A 387 13.46 -6.08 -9.61
C ALA A 387 13.58 -4.70 -8.95
N VAL A 388 12.50 -4.27 -8.30
CA VAL A 388 12.41 -3.14 -7.36
C VAL A 388 12.08 -3.72 -5.98
N ASP A 389 13.11 -4.16 -5.26
CA ASP A 389 12.99 -5.06 -4.10
C ASP A 389 13.26 -4.33 -2.77
N PHE A 390 12.46 -3.31 -2.49
CA PHE A 390 12.46 -2.58 -1.22
C PHE A 390 11.13 -1.86 -1.01
N ASP A 391 10.93 -1.29 0.19
CA ASP A 391 9.78 -0.42 0.48
C ASP A 391 9.90 0.93 -0.24
N VAL A 392 9.67 0.92 -1.56
CA VAL A 392 9.73 2.11 -2.41
C VAL A 392 8.51 3.01 -2.18
N LEU A 393 8.78 4.26 -1.85
CA LEU A 393 7.75 5.29 -1.66
C LEU A 393 7.30 5.87 -3.00
N ASP A 394 6.08 6.37 -3.09
CA ASP A 394 5.51 6.86 -4.36
C ASP A 394 6.37 7.93 -5.06
N HIS A 395 6.95 8.87 -4.30
CA HIS A 395 7.87 9.86 -4.86
C HIS A 395 9.14 9.23 -5.43
N GLN A 396 9.67 8.18 -4.79
CA GLN A 396 10.84 7.43 -5.31
C GLN A 396 10.48 6.62 -6.56
N VAL A 397 9.24 6.16 -6.68
CA VAL A 397 8.77 5.54 -7.93
C VAL A 397 8.84 6.57 -9.08
N ALA A 398 8.35 7.79 -8.84
CA ALA A 398 8.38 8.87 -9.82
C ALA A 398 9.81 9.34 -10.15
N ASP A 399 10.62 9.57 -9.14
CA ASP A 399 11.93 10.24 -9.26
C ASP A 399 13.07 9.27 -9.62
N ASN A 400 12.93 7.97 -9.32
CA ASN A 400 14.01 6.99 -9.48
C ASN A 400 13.61 5.79 -10.35
N VAL A 401 12.52 5.11 -10.01
CA VAL A 401 12.14 3.84 -10.68
C VAL A 401 11.66 4.07 -12.11
N ILE A 402 10.77 5.05 -12.36
CA ILE A 402 10.31 5.36 -13.72
C ILE A 402 11.48 5.77 -14.64
N PRO A 403 12.42 6.64 -14.22
CA PRO A 403 13.64 6.90 -14.99
C PRO A 403 14.49 5.65 -15.28
N HIS A 404 14.64 4.75 -14.31
CA HIS A 404 15.35 3.48 -14.51
C HIS A 404 14.68 2.62 -15.60
N PHE A 405 13.36 2.44 -15.52
CA PHE A 405 12.61 1.68 -16.53
C PHE A 405 12.57 2.36 -17.92
N ARG A 406 12.63 3.69 -17.98
CA ARG A 406 12.85 4.42 -19.25
C ARG A 406 14.20 4.06 -19.88
N GLY A 407 15.25 3.95 -19.06
CA GLY A 407 16.57 3.50 -19.51
C GLY A 407 16.56 2.06 -20.01
N ILE A 408 15.83 1.17 -19.31
CA ILE A 408 15.62 -0.22 -19.74
C ILE A 408 14.92 -0.28 -21.10
N ASP A 409 13.80 0.42 -21.23
CA ASP A 409 12.98 0.46 -22.45
C ASP A 409 13.79 0.93 -23.67
N ARG A 410 14.47 2.08 -23.51
CA ARG A 410 15.35 2.60 -24.56
C ARG A 410 16.40 1.58 -24.97
N LYS A 411 17.10 0.99 -23.99
CA LYS A 411 18.20 0.07 -24.29
C LYS A 411 17.70 -1.25 -24.91
N MET A 412 16.58 -1.78 -24.45
CA MET A 412 15.96 -2.96 -25.06
C MET A 412 15.52 -2.68 -26.51
N GLY A 413 15.01 -1.48 -26.78
CA GLY A 413 14.71 -1.02 -28.14
C GLY A 413 15.95 -0.94 -29.03
N GLU A 414 17.06 -0.37 -28.54
CA GLU A 414 18.35 -0.35 -29.24
C GLU A 414 18.90 -1.76 -29.53
N LEU A 415 18.58 -2.74 -28.67
CA LEU A 415 18.94 -4.15 -28.81
C LEU A 415 17.93 -4.95 -29.67
N GLY A 416 17.10 -4.25 -30.43
CA GLY A 416 16.16 -4.83 -31.40
C GLY A 416 14.86 -5.35 -30.80
N GLY A 417 14.55 -5.03 -29.53
CA GLY A 417 13.28 -5.39 -28.89
C GLY A 417 13.06 -6.89 -28.72
N ARG A 418 14.13 -7.69 -28.65
CA ARG A 418 14.03 -9.17 -28.56
C ARG A 418 13.27 -9.65 -27.33
N TYR A 419 13.43 -8.97 -26.19
CA TYR A 419 12.79 -9.34 -24.92
C TYR A 419 11.80 -8.27 -24.47
N ARG A 420 10.71 -8.71 -23.85
CA ARG A 420 9.69 -7.85 -23.27
C ARG A 420 10.09 -7.46 -21.86
N ILE A 421 9.61 -6.31 -21.42
CA ILE A 421 9.97 -5.75 -20.11
C ILE A 421 8.86 -6.09 -19.11
N GLY A 422 9.23 -6.80 -18.06
CA GLY A 422 8.44 -7.02 -16.86
C GLY A 422 9.04 -6.28 -15.67
N VAL A 423 8.21 -6.01 -14.66
CA VAL A 423 8.64 -5.39 -13.39
C VAL A 423 8.35 -6.34 -12.24
N TYR A 424 9.34 -6.59 -11.39
CA TYR A 424 9.13 -7.18 -10.07
C TYR A 424 9.11 -6.08 -9.00
N GLY A 425 8.14 -6.09 -8.10
CA GLY A 425 8.10 -5.15 -6.97
C GLY A 425 6.71 -5.00 -6.34
N PRO A 426 6.56 -4.05 -5.39
CA PRO A 426 5.27 -3.79 -4.76
C PRO A 426 4.24 -3.24 -5.75
N ARG A 427 2.94 -3.45 -5.49
CA ARG A 427 1.81 -3.14 -6.39
C ARG A 427 1.86 -1.73 -6.98
N ASN A 428 2.21 -0.72 -6.17
CA ASN A 428 2.33 0.67 -6.63
C ASN A 428 3.41 0.82 -7.71
N ALA A 429 4.62 0.28 -7.48
CA ALA A 429 5.71 0.35 -8.43
C ALA A 429 5.33 -0.35 -9.75
N CYS A 430 4.80 -1.56 -9.67
CA CYS A 430 4.32 -2.30 -10.84
C CYS A 430 3.28 -1.50 -11.64
N SER A 431 2.24 -1.00 -10.98
CA SER A 431 1.17 -0.22 -11.62
C SER A 431 1.69 1.07 -12.26
N ARG A 432 2.60 1.77 -11.58
CA ARG A 432 3.14 3.06 -12.00
C ARG A 432 4.08 2.94 -13.20
N VAL A 433 4.93 1.91 -13.22
CA VAL A 433 5.81 1.60 -14.36
C VAL A 433 4.98 1.16 -15.57
N ALA A 434 3.97 0.31 -15.36
CA ALA A 434 3.05 -0.10 -16.43
C ALA A 434 2.28 1.09 -17.01
N ALA A 435 1.73 1.96 -16.16
CA ALA A 435 1.02 3.17 -16.59
C ALA A 435 1.93 4.18 -17.32
N ALA A 436 3.24 4.16 -17.05
CA ALA A 436 4.22 4.95 -17.78
C ALA A 436 4.60 4.34 -19.14
N GLY A 437 4.16 3.12 -19.44
CA GLY A 437 4.38 2.43 -20.71
C GLY A 437 5.66 1.59 -20.78
N PHE A 438 6.40 1.44 -19.67
CA PHE A 438 7.73 0.82 -19.69
C PHE A 438 7.76 -0.66 -19.26
N ALA A 439 6.65 -1.22 -18.79
CA ALA A 439 6.54 -2.65 -18.50
C ALA A 439 5.15 -3.18 -18.90
N THR A 440 5.12 -4.40 -19.45
CA THR A 440 3.88 -5.03 -19.96
C THR A 440 3.42 -6.22 -19.13
N ALA A 441 4.22 -6.67 -18.16
CA ALA A 441 3.86 -7.69 -17.18
C ALA A 441 4.39 -7.32 -15.78
N ALA A 442 3.67 -7.71 -14.74
CA ALA A 442 4.09 -7.50 -13.35
C ALA A 442 4.28 -8.83 -12.60
N PHE A 443 5.40 -8.96 -11.91
CA PHE A 443 5.64 -9.97 -10.89
C PHE A 443 5.55 -9.28 -9.52
N VAL A 444 4.48 -9.53 -8.78
CA VAL A 444 4.09 -8.67 -7.65
C VAL A 444 4.64 -9.22 -6.34
N ALA A 445 5.36 -8.38 -5.60
CA ALA A 445 5.98 -8.70 -4.30
C ALA A 445 4.97 -8.60 -3.13
N ASP A 446 3.87 -9.34 -3.22
CA ASP A 446 2.71 -9.20 -2.32
C ASP A 446 2.93 -9.81 -0.93
N MET A 447 3.90 -10.72 -0.78
CA MET A 447 4.33 -11.26 0.52
C MET A 447 4.93 -10.19 1.45
N SER A 448 5.43 -9.10 0.89
CA SER A 448 5.91 -7.92 1.63
C SER A 448 4.73 -7.04 2.08
N THR A 449 3.89 -7.57 2.97
CA THR A 449 2.65 -6.90 3.42
C THR A 449 2.86 -5.58 4.15
N GLY A 450 4.10 -5.31 4.58
CA GLY A 450 4.48 -4.07 5.26
C GLY A 450 4.91 -2.95 4.33
N PHE A 451 5.19 -3.25 3.05
CA PHE A 451 5.61 -2.23 2.09
C PHE A 451 4.49 -1.24 1.82
N SER A 452 4.84 0.04 1.82
CA SER A 452 3.97 1.17 1.52
C SER A 452 3.31 1.01 0.15
N GLY A 453 4.05 0.52 -0.85
CA GLY A 453 3.52 0.25 -2.19
C GLY A 453 2.53 -0.92 -2.29
N ASN A 454 2.31 -1.67 -1.20
CA ASN A 454 1.31 -2.74 -1.11
C ASN A 454 0.09 -2.34 -0.24
N LEU A 455 0.14 -1.16 0.40
CA LEU A 455 -0.92 -0.66 1.27
C LEU A 455 -1.68 0.45 0.55
N GLY A 456 -2.98 0.24 0.31
CA GLY A 456 -3.84 1.15 -0.45
C GLY A 456 -3.81 0.93 -1.96
N CYS A 457 -3.09 -0.09 -2.42
CA CYS A 457 -2.85 -0.33 -3.85
C CYS A 457 -3.57 -1.61 -4.32
N PRO A 458 -4.46 -1.54 -5.32
CA PRO A 458 -5.05 -2.74 -5.92
C PRO A 458 -4.00 -3.54 -6.68
N MET A 459 -4.28 -4.83 -6.89
CA MET A 459 -3.48 -5.69 -7.78
C MET A 459 -3.42 -5.08 -9.20
N PRO A 460 -2.24 -4.95 -9.83
CA PRO A 460 -2.11 -4.43 -11.19
C PRO A 460 -2.86 -5.30 -12.21
N GLU A 461 -3.51 -4.70 -13.21
CA GLU A 461 -4.28 -5.46 -14.22
C GLU A 461 -3.39 -6.36 -15.10
N ASN A 462 -2.10 -6.02 -15.24
CA ASN A 462 -1.11 -6.78 -16.01
C ASN A 462 -0.26 -7.73 -15.14
N TRP A 463 -0.75 -8.16 -13.97
CA TRP A 463 -0.03 -9.11 -13.14
C TRP A 463 0.09 -10.47 -13.83
N ALA A 464 1.30 -11.02 -13.84
CA ALA A 464 1.66 -12.33 -14.36
C ALA A 464 1.88 -13.33 -13.23
N PHE A 465 2.61 -12.89 -12.20
CA PHE A 465 2.94 -13.67 -11.02
C PHE A 465 2.68 -12.83 -9.76
N ASP A 466 2.24 -13.47 -8.70
CA ASP A 466 1.91 -12.86 -7.39
C ASP A 466 2.60 -13.68 -6.29
N GLN A 467 3.68 -13.15 -5.73
CA GLN A 467 4.51 -13.78 -4.71
C GLN A 467 3.87 -13.62 -3.33
N ILE A 468 3.48 -14.72 -2.68
CA ILE A 468 2.63 -14.64 -1.47
C ILE A 468 3.22 -15.27 -0.21
N ALA A 469 4.18 -16.20 -0.31
CA ALA A 469 4.78 -16.86 0.86
C ALA A 469 6.06 -17.64 0.54
N THR A 470 7.05 -17.61 1.44
CA THR A 470 8.18 -18.55 1.41
C THR A 470 7.77 -19.90 2.02
N MET A 471 8.18 -21.00 1.38
CA MET A 471 7.95 -22.35 1.88
C MET A 471 9.01 -23.36 1.40
N SER A 472 9.05 -24.54 2.04
CA SER A 472 9.86 -25.67 1.57
C SER A 472 9.00 -26.71 0.84
N VAL A 473 9.55 -27.28 -0.23
CA VAL A 473 8.97 -28.37 -1.03
C VAL A 473 9.93 -29.56 -1.03
N GLY A 474 9.39 -30.78 -1.08
CA GLY A 474 10.16 -32.02 -1.17
C GLY A 474 10.88 -32.44 0.12
N GLY A 475 11.70 -33.48 -0.01
CA GLY A 475 12.54 -34.03 1.06
C GLY A 475 13.82 -34.63 0.48
N GLY A 476 14.81 -34.93 1.34
CA GLY A 476 16.12 -35.43 0.91
C GLY A 476 16.75 -34.52 -0.15
N ASP A 477 17.25 -35.11 -1.24
CA ASP A 477 17.87 -34.41 -2.36
C ASP A 477 16.89 -33.51 -3.13
N GLY A 478 15.60 -33.77 -3.03
CA GLY A 478 14.53 -32.98 -3.64
C GLY A 478 14.08 -31.79 -2.79
N LYS A 479 14.63 -31.61 -1.58
CA LYS A 479 14.28 -30.47 -0.72
C LYS A 479 14.75 -29.15 -1.34
N ILE A 480 13.84 -28.20 -1.46
CA ILE A 480 14.11 -26.84 -1.95
C ILE A 480 13.23 -25.83 -1.20
N GLU A 481 13.81 -24.68 -0.85
CA GLU A 481 13.08 -23.51 -0.40
C GLU A 481 12.75 -22.63 -1.61
N ILE A 482 11.50 -22.19 -1.67
CA ILE A 482 10.93 -21.39 -2.76
C ILE A 482 10.09 -20.26 -2.17
N ASP A 483 9.89 -19.22 -2.96
CA ASP A 483 8.77 -18.31 -2.78
C ASP A 483 7.63 -18.79 -3.68
N ASN A 484 6.47 -19.04 -3.08
CA ASN A 484 5.28 -19.58 -3.74
C ASN A 484 4.52 -18.45 -4.44
N ASP A 485 4.36 -18.62 -5.76
CA ASP A 485 3.75 -17.63 -6.64
C ASP A 485 2.46 -18.14 -7.25
N ILE A 486 1.47 -17.25 -7.30
CA ILE A 486 0.23 -17.48 -8.02
C ILE A 486 0.45 -17.02 -9.46
N ALA A 487 0.09 -17.86 -10.43
CA ALA A 487 0.22 -17.53 -11.84
C ALA A 487 -1.12 -17.05 -12.40
N SER A 488 -1.15 -15.87 -13.04
CA SER A 488 -2.36 -15.36 -13.69
C SER A 488 -2.63 -16.04 -15.04
N GLY A 489 -1.62 -16.69 -15.61
CA GLY A 489 -1.63 -17.23 -16.97
C GLY A 489 -1.27 -16.22 -18.06
N LEU A 490 -0.96 -14.97 -17.69
CA LEU A 490 -0.45 -13.96 -18.64
C LEU A 490 0.92 -14.35 -19.19
N ASP A 491 1.82 -14.78 -18.30
CA ASP A 491 3.11 -15.35 -18.65
C ASP A 491 3.14 -16.81 -18.21
N MET A 492 3.40 -17.69 -19.16
CA MET A 492 3.49 -19.14 -18.92
C MET A 492 4.95 -19.59 -18.75
N GLY A 493 5.92 -18.68 -18.84
CA GLY A 493 7.35 -19.01 -18.96
C GLY A 493 7.65 -19.79 -20.25
N GLN A 494 8.88 -20.26 -20.38
CA GLN A 494 9.35 -21.06 -21.51
C GLN A 494 10.00 -22.38 -21.08
N ASN A 495 9.87 -23.38 -21.95
CA ASN A 495 10.48 -24.69 -21.81
C ASN A 495 11.33 -25.07 -23.03
N GLU A 496 11.65 -24.11 -23.88
CA GLU A 496 12.48 -24.32 -25.06
C GLU A 496 13.48 -23.18 -25.17
N PHE A 497 14.74 -23.53 -25.45
CA PHE A 497 15.85 -22.59 -25.46
C PHE A 497 16.69 -22.80 -26.73
N ASP A 498 17.17 -21.71 -27.32
CA ASP A 498 18.07 -21.75 -28.46
C ASP A 498 19.43 -22.35 -28.03
N THR A 499 20.02 -23.20 -28.86
CA THR A 499 21.38 -23.67 -28.66
C THR A 499 22.36 -22.53 -28.90
N THR A 500 22.84 -21.92 -27.83
CA THR A 500 23.82 -20.85 -27.92
C THR A 500 25.20 -21.50 -28.08
N GLY A 501 25.88 -21.23 -29.19
CA GLY A 501 27.20 -21.80 -29.52
C GLY A 501 28.35 -21.31 -28.64
N VAL A 502 28.07 -20.79 -27.44
CA VAL A 502 29.05 -20.24 -26.51
C VAL A 502 28.89 -20.98 -25.17
N ARG A 503 29.76 -21.98 -24.98
CA ARG A 503 29.99 -22.66 -23.71
C ARG A 503 31.05 -21.94 -22.91
#